data_AF-Q2T4B0-F1
#
_entry.id   AF-Q2T4B0-F1
#
_cell.length_a   1.000
_cell.length_b   1.000
_cell.length_c   1.000
_cell.angle_alpha   90.00
_cell.angle_beta   90.00
_cell.angle_gamma   90.00
#
_symmetry.space_group_name_H-M   'P 1'
#
loop_
_entity.id
_entity.type
_entity.pdbx_description
1 polymer ?
#
loop_
_entity_poly.entity_id
_entity_poly.type
_entity_poly.pdbx_seq_one_letter_code
_entity_poly.pdbx_strand_id
1 'polypeptide(L)'
;MQAGSVAMNSIRNIDRQERKRREDYGFFGPDSPTWRVWTYPTALTIGFQRSVVIEELDPFLLAAVHSRRGIYTNPKLRYDRTIRYFATVAVGDARSALDAAAATSPRAHREDHGGDTTMNRIWLTAYPPGVPADIDTSRYASLVALMEESFSNYRARGAFACMGKSITYGELDTLSRKLGA
;
A
#
# COMPACT_ATOMS: atom_id res chain seq x y z
N MET A 1 16.80 44.98 -17.42
CA MET A 1 17.83 43.91 -17.45
C MET A 1 17.63 42.80 -16.41
N GLN A 2 16.60 42.86 -15.54
CA GLN A 2 16.42 41.93 -14.40
C GLN A 2 15.40 40.80 -14.63
N ALA A 3 14.55 40.90 -15.66
CA ALA A 3 13.53 39.91 -15.98
C ALA A 3 14.09 38.60 -16.59
N GLY A 4 15.20 38.67 -17.33
CA GLY A 4 15.83 37.49 -17.95
C GLY A 4 16.51 36.54 -16.95
N SER A 5 17.01 37.07 -15.83
CA SER A 5 17.69 36.27 -14.78
C SER A 5 16.70 35.45 -13.95
N VAL A 6 15.50 35.99 -13.68
CA VAL A 6 14.43 35.31 -12.93
C VAL A 6 13.83 34.16 -13.75
N ALA A 7 13.59 34.36 -15.04
CA ALA A 7 13.12 33.30 -15.94
C ALA A 7 14.15 32.16 -16.07
N MET A 8 15.44 32.48 -16.21
CA MET A 8 16.50 31.48 -16.32
C MET A 8 16.75 30.70 -15.01
N ASN A 9 16.51 31.30 -13.85
CA ASN A 9 16.56 30.61 -12.56
C ASN A 9 15.30 29.78 -12.28
N SER A 10 14.14 30.22 -12.76
CA SER A 10 12.90 29.44 -12.70
C SER A 10 12.99 28.19 -13.59
N ILE A 11 13.53 28.32 -14.81
CA ILE A 11 13.77 27.18 -15.72
C ILE A 11 14.82 26.21 -15.16
N ARG A 12 15.92 26.71 -14.57
CA ARG A 12 16.92 25.85 -13.90
C ARG A 12 16.39 25.13 -12.65
N ASN A 13 15.43 25.72 -11.93
CA ASN A 13 14.78 25.05 -10.80
C ASN A 13 13.72 24.03 -11.23
N ILE A 14 13.04 24.28 -12.36
CA ILE A 14 12.10 23.32 -12.97
C ILE A 14 12.88 22.08 -13.46
N ASP A 15 14.03 22.28 -14.11
CA ASP A 15 14.91 21.21 -14.60
C ASP A 15 15.57 20.40 -13.46
N ARG A 16 15.75 21.00 -12.27
CA ARG A 16 16.21 20.28 -11.06
C ARG A 16 15.11 19.48 -10.36
N GLN A 17 13.85 19.88 -10.54
CA GLN A 17 12.67 19.12 -10.07
C GLN A 17 12.24 18.05 -11.09
N GLU A 18 12.77 18.10 -12.32
CA GLU A 18 12.50 17.15 -13.39
C GLU A 18 13.41 15.90 -13.33
N ARG A 19 12.75 14.74 -13.19
CA ARG A 19 13.25 13.36 -13.20
C ARG A 19 14.23 13.03 -12.07
N LYS A 20 13.68 12.69 -10.89
CA LYS A 20 14.28 11.60 -10.10
C LYS A 20 14.40 10.39 -11.03
N ARG A 21 15.62 10.11 -11.49
CA ARG A 21 15.93 8.93 -12.29
C ARG A 21 15.56 7.73 -11.42
N ARG A 22 14.83 6.75 -11.97
CA ARG A 22 14.58 5.49 -11.25
C ARG A 22 15.92 4.92 -10.81
N GLU A 23 16.07 4.69 -9.51
CA GLU A 23 17.28 4.12 -8.91
C GLU A 23 17.33 2.60 -9.18
N ASP A 24 16.17 1.94 -9.14
CA ASP A 24 15.99 0.51 -9.39
C ASP A 24 14.59 0.19 -9.96
N TYR A 25 14.23 -1.10 -10.01
CA TYR A 25 12.90 -1.59 -10.40
C TYR A 25 11.94 -1.75 -9.21
N GLY A 26 12.31 -1.25 -8.02
CA GLY A 26 11.51 -1.33 -6.82
C GLY A 26 11.29 -2.74 -6.29
N PHE A 27 10.18 -2.92 -5.57
CA PHE A 27 9.83 -4.20 -4.95
C PHE A 27 9.39 -5.26 -5.97
N PHE A 28 8.88 -4.82 -7.12
CA PHE A 28 8.34 -5.69 -8.15
C PHE A 28 9.02 -5.39 -9.48
N GLY A 29 9.88 -6.32 -9.92
CA GLY A 29 10.59 -6.21 -11.19
C GLY A 29 9.65 -6.23 -12.42
N PRO A 30 10.15 -5.84 -13.60
CA PRO A 30 9.35 -5.71 -14.81
C PRO A 30 8.73 -7.01 -15.30
N ASP A 31 9.38 -8.13 -15.01
CA ASP A 31 8.90 -9.47 -15.37
C ASP A 31 7.90 -10.03 -14.36
N SER A 32 7.61 -9.32 -13.26
CA SER A 32 6.69 -9.78 -12.22
C SER A 32 5.23 -9.75 -12.67
N PRO A 33 4.39 -10.67 -12.15
CA PRO A 33 2.94 -10.61 -12.35
C PRO A 33 2.35 -9.26 -11.90
N THR A 34 2.88 -8.66 -10.83
CA THR A 34 2.47 -7.34 -10.33
C THR A 34 2.62 -6.28 -11.42
N TRP A 35 3.80 -6.20 -12.06
CA TRP A 35 4.02 -5.26 -13.15
C TRP A 35 3.04 -5.51 -14.29
N ARG A 36 2.97 -6.76 -14.78
CA ARG A 36 2.09 -7.14 -15.90
C ARG A 36 0.62 -6.77 -15.65
N VAL A 37 0.13 -6.98 -14.43
CA VAL A 37 -1.24 -6.63 -14.04
C VAL A 37 -1.40 -5.12 -13.94
N TRP A 38 -0.55 -4.42 -13.18
CA TRP A 38 -0.73 -2.99 -12.91
C TRP A 38 -0.43 -2.08 -14.11
N THR A 39 0.38 -2.54 -15.08
CA THR A 39 0.61 -1.82 -16.34
C THR A 39 -0.40 -2.18 -17.44
N TYR A 40 -1.29 -3.15 -17.20
CA TYR A 40 -2.29 -3.53 -18.20
C TYR A 40 -3.30 -2.38 -18.41
N PRO A 41 -3.66 -2.01 -19.65
CA PRO A 41 -4.47 -0.82 -19.92
C PRO A 41 -5.82 -0.76 -19.18
N THR A 42 -6.42 -1.92 -18.87
CA THR A 42 -7.71 -1.97 -18.16
C THR A 42 -7.60 -2.15 -16.65
N ALA A 43 -6.38 -2.28 -16.10
CA ALA A 43 -6.22 -2.54 -14.67
C ALA A 43 -6.67 -1.36 -13.81
N LEU A 44 -6.30 -0.13 -14.22
CA LEU A 44 -6.64 1.10 -13.49
C LEU A 44 -8.12 1.49 -13.64
N THR A 45 -8.80 1.03 -14.69
CA THR A 45 -10.22 1.33 -14.93
C THR A 45 -11.12 0.23 -14.39
N ILE A 46 -10.96 -1.02 -14.84
CA ILE A 46 -11.85 -2.13 -14.48
C ILE A 46 -11.39 -2.80 -13.17
N GLY A 47 -10.09 -3.07 -13.03
CA GLY A 47 -9.56 -3.76 -11.87
C GLY A 47 -9.78 -2.96 -10.59
N PHE A 48 -9.42 -1.67 -10.63
CA PHE A 48 -9.58 -0.77 -9.49
C PHE A 48 -11.05 -0.51 -9.13
N GLN A 49 -11.93 -0.30 -10.11
CA GLN A 49 -13.37 -0.15 -9.83
C GLN A 49 -13.94 -1.39 -9.14
N ARG A 50 -13.56 -2.60 -9.61
CA ARG A 50 -13.99 -3.84 -8.98
C ARG A 50 -13.48 -4.00 -7.55
N SER A 51 -12.23 -3.62 -7.27
CA SER A 51 -11.72 -3.68 -5.89
C SER A 51 -12.48 -2.72 -4.97
N VAL A 52 -12.78 -1.50 -5.43
CA VAL A 52 -13.56 -0.53 -4.65
C VAL A 52 -14.98 -1.04 -4.39
N VAL A 53 -15.65 -1.63 -5.39
CA VAL A 53 -16.99 -2.19 -5.20
C VAL A 53 -16.97 -3.34 -4.18
N ILE A 54 -15.97 -4.21 -4.22
CA ILE A 54 -15.83 -5.29 -3.23
C ILE A 54 -15.56 -4.72 -1.83
N GLU A 55 -14.73 -3.68 -1.73
CA GLU A 55 -14.43 -2.97 -0.48
C GLU A 55 -15.67 -2.30 0.12
N GLU A 56 -16.53 -1.68 -0.70
CA GLU A 56 -17.78 -1.06 -0.26
C GLU A 56 -18.85 -2.08 0.18
N LEU A 57 -18.71 -3.35 -0.22
CA LEU A 57 -19.62 -4.41 0.23
C LEU A 57 -19.20 -5.03 1.57
N ASP A 58 -18.06 -4.64 2.14
CA ASP A 58 -17.64 -5.06 3.48
C ASP A 58 -18.21 -4.11 4.55
N PRO A 59 -19.16 -4.57 5.39
CA PRO A 59 -19.82 -3.71 6.37
C PRO A 59 -18.88 -3.25 7.49
N PHE A 60 -17.85 -4.03 7.84
CA PHE A 60 -16.90 -3.66 8.89
C PHE A 60 -15.93 -2.59 8.40
N LEU A 61 -15.46 -2.72 7.16
CA LEU A 61 -14.58 -1.74 6.55
C LEU A 61 -15.29 -0.40 6.34
N LEU A 62 -16.53 -0.40 5.85
CA LEU A 62 -17.35 0.81 5.75
C LEU A 62 -17.59 1.46 7.13
N ALA A 63 -17.90 0.66 8.16
CA ALA A 63 -18.12 1.18 9.51
C ALA A 63 -16.88 1.90 10.07
N ALA A 64 -15.68 1.37 9.83
CA ALA A 64 -14.43 1.97 10.30
C ALA A 64 -14.13 3.36 9.71
N VAL A 65 -14.71 3.68 8.54
CA VAL A 65 -14.52 4.96 7.86
C VAL A 65 -15.79 5.80 7.78
N HIS A 66 -16.93 5.32 8.27
CA HIS A 66 -18.23 5.99 8.18
C HIS A 66 -18.23 7.40 8.80
N SER A 67 -17.53 7.55 9.92
CA SER A 67 -17.35 8.84 10.59
C SER A 67 -16.38 9.79 9.86
N ARG A 68 -15.59 9.28 8.90
CA ARG A 68 -14.62 10.05 8.11
C ARG A 68 -15.27 10.56 6.83
N ARG A 69 -15.84 11.77 6.90
CA ARG A 69 -16.51 12.44 5.75
C ARG A 69 -15.63 12.74 4.53
N GLY A 70 -14.31 12.49 4.62
CA GLY A 70 -13.34 12.78 3.55
C GLY A 70 -13.61 12.04 2.22
N ILE A 71 -14.35 10.93 2.24
CA ILE A 71 -14.78 10.22 1.02
C ILE A 71 -15.78 11.08 0.21
N TYR A 72 -16.67 11.79 0.89
CA TYR A 72 -17.74 12.56 0.27
C TYR A 72 -17.30 13.99 -0.11
N THR A 73 -16.38 14.58 0.66
CA THR A 73 -16.01 15.99 0.48
C THR A 73 -14.96 16.20 -0.60
N ASN A 74 -14.06 15.25 -0.83
CA ASN A 74 -13.03 15.38 -1.87
C ASN A 74 -12.65 14.03 -2.51
N PRO A 75 -13.61 13.38 -3.20
CA PRO A 75 -13.41 12.03 -3.75
C PRO A 75 -12.29 11.97 -4.78
N LYS A 76 -12.12 13.01 -5.61
CA LYS A 76 -11.06 13.06 -6.63
C LYS A 76 -9.67 13.03 -6.01
N LEU A 77 -9.42 13.87 -5.00
CA LEU A 77 -8.13 13.92 -4.33
C LEU A 77 -7.81 12.60 -3.61
N ARG A 78 -8.82 11.95 -3.01
CA ARG A 78 -8.64 10.64 -2.37
C ARG A 78 -8.27 9.58 -3.41
N TYR A 79 -8.99 9.55 -4.52
CA TYR A 79 -8.73 8.63 -5.63
C TYR A 79 -7.31 8.80 -6.20
N ASP A 80 -6.91 10.04 -6.50
CA ASP A 80 -5.58 10.34 -7.04
C ASP A 80 -4.46 9.92 -6.08
N ARG A 81 -4.63 10.14 -4.76
CA ARG A 81 -3.67 9.71 -3.74
C ARG A 81 -3.57 8.19 -3.67
N THR A 82 -4.70 7.50 -3.70
CA THR A 82 -4.74 6.04 -3.66
C THR A 82 -4.07 5.42 -4.87
N ILE A 83 -4.41 5.87 -6.09
CA ILE A 83 -3.78 5.34 -7.31
C ILE A 83 -2.31 5.68 -7.35
N ARG A 84 -1.92 6.90 -6.99
CA ARG A 84 -0.50 7.28 -6.93
C ARG A 84 0.27 6.37 -5.96
N TYR A 85 -0.28 6.11 -4.77
CA TYR A 85 0.34 5.22 -3.81
C TYR A 85 0.54 3.82 -4.38
N PHE A 86 -0.53 3.18 -4.86
CA PHE A 86 -0.45 1.81 -5.39
C PHE A 86 0.45 1.71 -6.62
N ALA A 87 0.36 2.65 -7.57
CA ALA A 87 1.24 2.66 -8.73
C ALA A 87 2.71 2.86 -8.32
N THR A 88 3.00 3.71 -7.33
CA THR A 88 4.37 3.91 -6.83
C THR A 88 4.91 2.63 -6.21
N VAL A 89 4.11 1.91 -5.42
CA VAL A 89 4.52 0.64 -4.81
C VAL A 89 4.66 -0.47 -5.84
N ALA A 90 3.72 -0.56 -6.80
CA ALA A 90 3.65 -1.65 -7.75
C ALA A 90 4.68 -1.55 -8.89
N VAL A 91 5.00 -0.33 -9.34
CA VAL A 91 5.89 -0.13 -10.50
C VAL A 91 7.03 0.86 -10.26
N GLY A 92 7.00 1.66 -9.20
CA GLY A 92 8.02 2.67 -8.90
C GLY A 92 9.34 2.08 -8.38
N ASP A 93 10.35 2.93 -8.19
CA ASP A 93 11.60 2.54 -7.52
C ASP A 93 11.38 2.34 -6.01
N ALA A 94 12.28 1.59 -5.37
CA ALA A 94 12.13 1.16 -3.98
C ALA A 94 12.09 2.37 -3.04
N ARG A 95 12.91 3.39 -3.31
CA ARG A 95 12.98 4.60 -2.50
C ARG A 95 11.66 5.37 -2.54
N SER A 96 11.12 5.60 -3.72
CA SER A 96 9.82 6.27 -3.88
C SER A 96 8.69 5.49 -3.20
N ALA A 97 8.72 4.16 -3.25
CA ALA A 97 7.74 3.31 -2.57
C ALA A 97 7.86 3.40 -1.04
N LEU A 98 9.09 3.40 -0.50
CA LEU A 98 9.36 3.61 0.93
C LEU A 98 8.94 5.01 1.40
N ASP A 99 9.25 6.05 0.62
CA ASP A 99 8.85 7.43 0.91
C ASP A 99 7.31 7.55 0.94
N ALA A 100 6.61 6.95 -0.03
CA ALA A 100 5.15 6.94 -0.08
C ALA A 100 4.50 6.16 1.08
N ALA A 101 5.08 5.03 1.46
CA ALA A 101 4.66 4.25 2.64
C ALA A 101 4.86 5.06 3.92
N ALA A 102 6.01 5.72 4.07
CA ALA A 102 6.31 6.58 5.21
C ALA A 102 5.30 7.74 5.32
N ALA A 103 5.01 8.43 4.21
CA ALA A 103 4.06 9.54 4.18
C ALA A 103 2.61 9.15 4.53
N THR A 104 2.27 7.87 4.38
CA THR A 104 0.95 7.32 4.75
C THR A 104 0.90 6.90 6.22
N SER A 105 2.05 6.75 6.88
CA SER A 105 2.14 6.41 8.30
C SER A 105 1.72 7.60 9.17
N PRO A 106 0.92 7.37 10.24
CA PRO A 106 0.66 8.40 11.26
C PRO A 106 1.94 8.98 11.88
N ARG A 107 3.09 8.29 11.77
CA ARG A 107 4.40 8.76 12.23
C ARG A 107 4.98 9.91 11.42
N ALA A 108 4.62 10.09 10.15
CA ALA A 108 5.22 11.10 9.28
C ALA A 108 4.65 12.52 9.47
N HIS A 109 3.59 12.67 10.27
CA HIS A 109 3.07 13.97 10.71
C HIS A 109 3.54 14.29 12.14
N ARG A 110 4.83 14.59 12.34
CA ARG A 110 5.24 15.48 13.45
C ARG A 110 6.67 15.98 13.27
N GLU A 111 6.79 17.30 13.22
CA GLU A 111 7.97 18.00 13.72
C GLU A 111 8.16 17.62 15.20
N ASP A 112 9.43 17.41 15.55
CA ASP A 112 9.90 17.08 16.88
C ASP A 112 9.53 18.22 17.85
N HIS A 113 8.49 18.03 18.64
CA HIS A 113 8.20 18.84 19.82
C HIS A 113 8.32 17.91 21.01
N GLY A 114 9.46 18.01 21.70
CA GLY A 114 9.77 17.25 22.90
C GLY A 114 8.66 17.36 23.95
N GLY A 115 8.02 16.24 24.23
CA GLY A 115 6.94 16.12 25.20
C GLY A 115 6.12 14.85 24.96
N ASP A 116 6.44 13.80 25.72
CA ASP A 116 5.72 12.52 25.84
C ASP A 116 5.51 11.71 24.54
N THR A 117 6.45 10.77 24.28
CA THR A 117 6.46 9.86 23.13
C THR A 117 5.44 8.72 23.18
N THR A 118 4.50 8.70 24.12
CA THR A 118 3.39 7.74 24.08
C THR A 118 2.21 8.28 23.27
N MET A 119 2.39 8.36 21.94
CA MET A 119 1.27 8.45 21.01
C MET A 119 0.29 7.32 21.35
N ASN A 120 -0.86 7.67 21.92
CA ASN A 120 -1.89 6.73 22.32
C ASN A 120 -2.27 5.87 21.10
N ARG A 121 -1.75 4.64 21.03
CA ARG A 121 -1.99 3.67 19.95
C ARG A 121 -3.43 3.16 20.10
N ILE A 122 -4.41 4.03 19.83
CA ILE A 122 -5.83 3.80 20.12
C ILE A 122 -6.36 2.51 19.52
N TRP A 123 -5.76 2.03 18.42
CA TRP A 123 -6.12 0.78 17.76
C TRP A 123 -5.71 -0.48 18.54
N LEU A 124 -4.77 -0.39 19.49
CA LEU A 124 -4.41 -1.53 20.33
C LEU A 124 -5.58 -1.99 21.21
N THR A 125 -6.53 -1.11 21.52
CA THR A 125 -7.75 -1.48 22.25
C THR A 125 -8.66 -2.40 21.44
N ALA A 126 -8.50 -2.42 20.11
CA ALA A 126 -9.24 -3.31 19.22
C ALA A 126 -8.54 -4.66 18.98
N TYR A 127 -7.33 -4.87 19.51
CA TYR A 127 -6.60 -6.13 19.33
C TYR A 127 -7.20 -7.22 20.22
N PRO A 128 -7.42 -8.44 19.69
CA PRO A 128 -7.81 -9.57 20.53
C PRO A 128 -6.80 -9.82 21.65
N PRO A 129 -7.25 -10.34 22.82
CA PRO A 129 -6.35 -10.72 23.91
C PRO A 129 -5.24 -11.66 23.43
N GLY A 130 -4.00 -11.34 23.77
CA GLY A 130 -2.81 -12.13 23.41
C GLY A 130 -2.13 -11.74 22.09
N VAL A 131 -2.66 -10.78 21.32
CA VAL A 131 -1.97 -10.25 20.14
C VAL A 131 -0.95 -9.19 20.56
N PRO A 132 0.36 -9.37 20.27
CA PRO A 132 1.39 -8.40 20.63
C PRO A 132 1.18 -7.04 19.94
N ALA A 133 1.51 -5.95 20.66
CA ALA A 133 1.43 -4.59 20.13
C ALA A 133 2.55 -4.27 19.11
N ASP A 134 3.61 -5.06 19.12
CA ASP A 134 4.81 -4.89 18.32
C ASP A 134 5.19 -6.24 17.69
N ILE A 135 5.61 -6.22 16.42
CA ILE A 135 5.93 -7.42 15.63
C ILE A 135 7.46 -7.54 15.57
N ASP A 136 7.97 -8.73 15.90
CA ASP A 136 9.37 -9.07 15.64
C ASP A 136 9.55 -9.44 14.17
N THR A 137 10.18 -8.54 13.42
CA THR A 137 10.46 -8.72 11.99
C THR A 137 11.68 -9.59 11.71
N SER A 138 12.49 -9.91 12.72
CA SER A 138 13.72 -10.70 12.56
C SER A 138 13.46 -12.21 12.49
N ARG A 139 12.26 -12.65 12.89
CA ARG A 139 11.87 -14.06 12.95
C ARG A 139 11.93 -14.78 11.59
N TYR A 140 11.72 -14.06 10.49
CA TYR A 140 11.72 -14.62 9.15
C TYR A 140 12.68 -13.87 8.23
N ALA A 141 13.45 -14.62 7.44
CA ALA A 141 14.36 -14.04 6.46
C ALA A 141 13.63 -13.27 5.34
N SER A 142 12.37 -13.60 5.08
CA SER A 142 11.53 -12.90 4.10
C SER A 142 10.05 -13.13 4.38
N LEU A 143 9.21 -12.27 3.80
CA LEU A 143 7.75 -12.46 3.81
C LEU A 143 7.35 -13.77 3.12
N VAL A 144 8.11 -14.20 2.10
CA VAL A 144 7.89 -15.48 1.41
C VAL A 144 8.07 -16.65 2.38
N ALA A 145 9.12 -16.63 3.22
CA ALA A 145 9.35 -17.68 4.21
C ALA A 145 8.20 -17.77 5.23
N LEU A 146 7.69 -16.62 5.70
CA LEU A 146 6.51 -16.58 6.57
C LEU A 146 5.27 -17.20 5.90
N MET A 147 5.04 -16.87 4.62
CA MET A 147 3.89 -17.37 3.86
C MET A 147 3.97 -18.87 3.62
N GLU A 148 5.14 -19.39 3.22
CA GLU A 148 5.36 -20.84 2.99
C GLU A 148 5.14 -21.66 4.28
N GLU A 149 5.66 -21.18 5.43
CA GLU A 149 5.39 -21.84 6.72
C GLU A 149 3.88 -21.83 7.03
N SER A 150 3.20 -20.70 6.80
CA SER A 150 1.76 -20.57 7.05
C SER A 150 0.95 -21.51 6.15
N PHE A 151 1.30 -21.60 4.86
CA PHE A 151 0.66 -22.51 3.90
C PHE A 151 0.87 -23.98 4.26
N SER A 152 2.02 -24.33 4.83
CA SER A 152 2.29 -25.68 5.32
C SER A 152 1.49 -25.99 6.59
N ASN A 153 1.63 -25.17 7.64
CA ASN A 153 1.13 -25.49 8.98
C ASN A 153 -0.39 -25.29 9.13
N TYR A 154 -0.98 -24.40 8.32
CA TYR A 154 -2.39 -24.03 8.44
C TYR A 154 -3.20 -24.32 7.18
N ARG A 155 -2.72 -25.26 6.34
CA ARG A 155 -3.26 -25.56 5.01
C ARG A 155 -4.78 -25.73 4.96
N ALA A 156 -5.38 -26.38 5.96
CA ALA A 156 -6.83 -26.63 6.06
C ALA A 156 -7.65 -25.48 6.68
N ARG A 157 -7.02 -24.45 7.25
CA ARG A 157 -7.72 -23.30 7.84
C ARG A 157 -8.17 -22.33 6.76
N GLY A 158 -9.29 -21.65 6.99
CA GLY A 158 -9.72 -20.54 6.12
C GLY A 158 -8.68 -19.42 6.14
N ALA A 159 -8.27 -18.97 4.96
CA ALA A 159 -7.33 -17.87 4.77
C ALA A 159 -8.05 -16.58 4.39
N PHE A 160 -9.03 -16.67 3.49
CA PHE A 160 -9.85 -15.55 3.05
C PHE A 160 -11.32 -15.95 2.98
N ALA A 161 -12.20 -14.99 3.28
CA ALA A 161 -13.63 -15.11 3.08
C ALA A 161 -14.18 -13.80 2.49
N CYS A 162 -15.03 -13.90 1.47
CA CYS A 162 -15.71 -12.78 0.83
C CYS A 162 -17.06 -13.26 0.29
N MET A 163 -18.15 -12.54 0.63
CA MET A 163 -19.51 -12.81 0.13
C MET A 163 -19.94 -14.29 0.22
N GLY A 164 -19.69 -14.95 1.36
CA GLY A 164 -20.07 -16.35 1.59
C GLY A 164 -19.20 -17.39 0.86
N LYS A 165 -18.18 -16.97 0.13
CA LYS A 165 -17.11 -17.84 -0.38
C LYS A 165 -15.89 -17.72 0.52
N SER A 166 -15.23 -18.84 0.77
CA SER A 166 -13.96 -18.87 1.48
C SER A 166 -12.97 -19.74 0.74
N ILE A 167 -11.69 -19.43 0.88
CA ILE A 167 -10.58 -20.27 0.44
C ILE A 167 -9.67 -20.54 1.63
N THR A 168 -9.14 -21.76 1.67
CA THR A 168 -8.18 -22.22 2.66
C THR A 168 -6.77 -21.74 2.31
N TYR A 169 -5.84 -21.82 3.27
CA TYR A 169 -4.42 -21.55 3.02
C TYR A 169 -3.84 -22.47 1.92
N GLY A 170 -4.30 -23.72 1.83
CA GLY A 170 -3.86 -24.65 0.78
C GLY A 170 -4.39 -24.33 -0.62
N GLU A 171 -5.64 -23.87 -0.71
CA GLU A 171 -6.21 -23.40 -1.98
C GLU A 171 -5.52 -22.11 -2.42
N LEU A 172 -5.26 -21.19 -1.49
CA LEU A 172 -4.52 -19.97 -1.75
C LEU A 172 -3.11 -20.25 -2.27
N ASP A 173 -2.37 -21.16 -1.64
CA ASP A 173 -1.05 -21.63 -2.11
C ASP A 173 -1.14 -22.14 -3.55
N THR A 174 -2.08 -23.04 -3.83
CA THR A 174 -2.30 -23.61 -5.16
C THR A 174 -2.62 -22.55 -6.21
N LEU A 175 -3.52 -21.62 -5.90
CA LEU A 175 -3.92 -20.53 -6.80
C LEU A 175 -2.78 -19.53 -7.04
N SER A 176 -1.99 -19.23 -6.01
CA SER A 176 -0.86 -18.31 -6.11
C SER A 176 0.22 -18.84 -7.07
N ARG A 177 0.52 -20.14 -7.03
CA ARG A 177 1.47 -20.78 -7.97
C ARG A 177 0.95 -20.75 -9.40
N LYS A 178 -0.35 -20.93 -9.61
CA LYS A 178 -0.97 -20.80 -10.94
C LYS A 178 -0.91 -19.38 -11.49
N LEU A 179 -0.94 -18.37 -10.61
CA LEU A 179 -0.81 -16.97 -11.02
C LEU A 179 0.65 -16.59 -11.31
N GLY A 180 1.60 -17.19 -10.60
CA GLY A 180 3.04 -16.91 -10.75
C GLY A 180 3.77 -17.70 -11.84
N ALA A 181 3.18 -18.80 -12.33
CA ALA A 181 3.68 -19.61 -13.45
C ALA A 181 3.25 -19.04 -14.81
#